data_AF-A0A5S4H1B4-F1
#
_entry.id   AF-A0A5S4H1B4-F1
#
_cell.length_a   1.000
_cell.length_b   1.000
_cell.length_c   1.000
_cell.angle_alpha   90.00
_cell.angle_beta   90.00
_cell.angle_gamma   90.00
#
_symmetry.space_group_name_H-M   'P 1'
#
loop_
_entity.id
_entity.type
_entity.pdbx_description
1 polymer ?
#
loop_
_entity_poly.entity_id
_entity_poly.type
_entity_poly.pdbx_seq_one_letter_code
_entity_poly.pdbx_strand_id
1 'polypeptide(L)'
;MSLMPGSLLTRGADVVLPAAPITADTHTMGAESLLRYLEIKVHHLIQERSWKNIHLIGSYDRQAVVSLHEKTGKLFNWERPTAEVHGRELVVKAFPGIDYVHHYALIIATYLAMTGRSSETVTYQLPDPALRRAAVDRLHLALEGDLVIVGWALEHLAPDSGVWRRRAGYAWQRATMHGRRVVYLGFQHSIWGDVAGQVVARLAELGARDVVYVGKVGALVPEVEPNTLLATGNESLVDSSLIKWDDFFGDFAAAQPGVRTGVHVTSPSILLENREWLAKHAEHAFVDPEIGCMGAAAHRAGIGFGYLHVISNNLARRYPADLSNERHHEVVRRRAILVGRIRDIIASRLADLNSHGERQS
;
A
#
# COMPACT_ATOMS: atom_id res chain seq x y z
N MET A 1 6.36 22.47 0.26
CA MET A 1 7.13 21.81 1.34
C MET A 1 8.10 20.77 0.76
N SER A 2 9.33 20.70 1.29
CA SER A 2 10.43 19.90 0.73
C SER A 2 10.12 18.39 0.77
N LEU A 3 9.85 17.82 -0.39
CA LEU A 3 10.06 16.39 -0.66
C LEU A 3 11.49 16.05 -0.24
N MET A 4 11.71 14.91 0.40
CA MET A 4 13.05 14.49 0.83
C MET A 4 14.00 14.64 -0.37
N PRO A 5 15.03 15.51 -0.30
CA PRO A 5 15.93 15.71 -1.42
C PRO A 5 16.56 14.37 -1.79
N GLY A 6 16.81 14.13 -3.08
CA GLY A 6 17.55 12.95 -3.55
C GLY A 6 18.91 12.74 -2.87
N SER A 7 19.41 13.71 -2.09
CA SER A 7 20.60 13.60 -1.23
C SER A 7 20.40 12.86 0.10
N LEU A 8 19.17 12.52 0.50
CA LEU A 8 18.91 11.62 1.65
C LEU A 8 18.96 10.14 1.27
N LEU A 9 18.81 9.81 -0.02
CA LEU A 9 18.99 8.45 -0.53
C LEU A 9 20.46 7.99 -0.52
N THR A 10 21.42 8.92 -0.33
CA THR A 10 22.87 8.66 -0.29
C THR A 10 23.49 8.86 1.09
N ARG A 11 22.73 9.28 2.11
CA ARG A 11 23.22 9.33 3.49
C ARG A 11 23.08 7.96 4.13
N GLY A 12 24.16 7.45 4.69
CA GLY A 12 24.28 6.09 5.20
C GLY A 12 23.23 5.70 6.24
N ALA A 13 23.12 4.40 6.49
CA ALA A 13 22.12 3.76 7.34
C ALA A 13 22.02 4.32 8.78
N ASP A 14 22.96 5.14 9.25
CA ASP A 14 23.05 5.63 10.64
C ASP A 14 22.41 7.02 10.88
N VAL A 15 21.76 7.63 9.88
CA VAL A 15 21.12 8.93 10.08
C VAL A 15 19.80 8.80 10.83
N VAL A 16 19.78 9.32 12.06
CA VAL A 16 18.57 9.50 12.87
C VAL A 16 17.91 10.83 12.48
N LEU A 17 16.64 10.76 12.08
CA LEU A 17 15.84 11.89 11.64
C LEU A 17 14.73 12.21 12.65
N PRO A 18 14.42 13.49 12.92
CA PRO A 18 13.27 13.85 13.73
C PRO A 18 11.97 13.64 12.96
N ALA A 19 10.91 13.18 13.64
CA ALA A 19 9.56 13.15 13.09
C ALA A 19 8.77 14.36 13.57
N ALA A 20 8.32 15.21 12.64
CA ALA A 20 7.46 16.33 12.95
C ALA A 20 5.98 15.91 12.84
N PRO A 21 5.11 16.29 13.79
CA PRO A 21 3.68 16.04 13.68
C PRO A 21 3.07 16.81 12.52
N ILE A 22 2.01 16.26 11.95
CA ILE A 22 1.22 16.95 10.92
C ILE A 22 0.13 17.80 11.57
N THR A 23 -0.14 18.97 10.97
CA THR A 23 -1.22 19.85 11.40
C THR A 23 -2.58 19.26 11.05
N ALA A 24 -3.35 18.85 12.05
CA ALA A 24 -4.65 18.21 11.88
C ALA A 24 -5.70 19.09 11.18
N ASP A 25 -5.66 20.41 11.40
CA ASP A 25 -6.66 21.36 10.87
C ASP A 25 -6.57 21.55 9.35
N THR A 26 -5.37 21.37 8.79
CA THR A 26 -5.12 21.50 7.35
C THR A 26 -5.10 20.15 6.63
N HIS A 27 -5.22 19.04 7.35
CA HIS A 27 -5.24 17.69 6.79
C HIS A 27 -6.56 17.41 6.07
N THR A 28 -6.51 16.67 4.95
CA THR A 28 -7.71 16.37 4.13
C THR A 28 -8.76 15.53 4.87
N MET A 29 -8.33 14.61 5.75
CA MET A 29 -9.24 13.86 6.64
C MET A 29 -9.95 14.73 7.67
N GLY A 30 -9.37 15.89 8.05
CA GLY A 30 -9.76 16.63 9.25
C GLY A 30 -9.40 15.95 10.56
N ALA A 31 -9.48 16.71 11.65
CA ALA A 31 -9.00 16.28 12.97
C ALA A 31 -9.66 15.01 13.51
N GLU A 32 -10.99 14.88 13.44
CA GLU A 32 -11.70 13.72 14.02
C GLU A 32 -11.37 12.41 13.29
N SER A 33 -11.51 12.38 11.96
CA SER A 33 -11.17 11.17 11.17
C SER A 33 -9.67 10.87 11.20
N LEU A 34 -8.82 11.89 11.24
CA LEU A 34 -7.37 11.70 11.41
C LEU A 34 -7.06 11.06 12.77
N LEU A 35 -7.62 11.55 13.87
CA LEU A 35 -7.38 10.97 15.20
C LEU A 35 -7.81 9.49 15.24
N ARG A 36 -9.00 9.17 14.74
CA ARG A 36 -9.49 7.80 14.64
C ARG A 36 -8.58 6.91 13.79
N TYR A 37 -8.05 7.45 12.68
CA TYR A 37 -7.07 6.74 11.86
C TYR A 37 -5.78 6.45 12.65
N LEU A 38 -5.28 7.41 13.42
CA LEU A 38 -4.05 7.25 14.20
C LEU A 38 -4.24 6.24 15.34
N GLU A 39 -5.36 6.28 16.05
CA GLU A 39 -5.66 5.40 17.18
C GLU A 39 -5.64 3.91 16.83
N ILE A 40 -6.11 3.55 15.63
CA ILE A 40 -6.12 2.15 15.16
C ILE A 40 -4.78 1.71 14.54
N LYS A 41 -3.79 2.60 14.45
CA LYS A 41 -2.49 2.36 13.80
C LYS A 41 -1.32 2.42 14.75
N VAL A 42 -1.34 3.39 15.67
CA VAL A 42 -0.27 3.60 16.65
C VAL A 42 -0.12 2.36 17.54
N HIS A 43 1.10 2.06 17.98
CA HIS A 43 1.34 0.92 18.86
C HIS A 43 0.68 1.13 20.24
N HIS A 44 0.01 0.11 20.78
CA HIS A 44 -0.71 0.21 22.06
C HIS A 44 0.15 0.74 23.22
N LEU A 45 1.42 0.34 23.31
CA LEU A 45 2.36 0.84 24.34
C LEU A 45 2.51 2.39 24.35
N ILE A 46 2.29 3.06 23.23
CA ILE A 46 2.32 4.54 23.13
C ILE A 46 1.04 5.15 23.73
N GLN A 47 -0.07 4.41 23.70
CA GLN A 47 -1.35 4.80 24.28
C GLN A 47 -1.41 4.50 25.78
N GLU A 48 -0.60 3.55 26.28
CA GLU A 48 -0.66 3.11 27.68
C GLU A 48 0.17 3.98 28.63
N ARG A 49 1.28 4.57 28.18
CA ARG A 49 2.13 5.41 29.01
C ARG A 49 2.91 6.46 28.23
N SER A 50 3.41 7.46 28.93
CA SER A 50 4.33 8.46 28.36
C SER A 50 5.75 7.91 28.26
N TRP A 51 6.43 8.26 27.17
CA TRP A 51 7.79 7.84 26.87
C TRP A 51 8.71 9.04 26.83
N LYS A 52 9.96 8.89 27.29
CA LYS A 52 10.94 9.96 27.14
C LYS A 52 11.31 10.10 25.67
N ASN A 53 11.77 9.00 25.08
CA ASN A 53 12.20 8.91 23.69
C ASN A 53 11.43 7.78 22.98
N ILE A 54 11.03 8.04 21.74
CA ILE A 54 10.50 7.00 20.84
C ILE A 54 11.35 6.98 19.57
N HIS A 55 11.90 5.82 19.27
CA HIS A 55 12.76 5.59 18.11
C HIS A 55 12.10 4.58 17.17
N LEU A 56 11.89 4.93 15.92
CA LEU A 56 11.34 4.03 14.91
C LEU A 56 12.43 3.54 13.96
N ILE A 57 12.53 2.23 13.77
CA ILE A 57 13.52 1.62 12.89
C ILE A 57 12.88 0.61 11.93
N GLY A 58 13.46 0.45 10.75
CA GLY A 58 13.06 -0.57 9.79
C GLY A 58 13.74 -1.91 10.05
N SER A 59 13.51 -2.53 11.22
CA SER A 59 14.10 -3.82 11.59
C SER A 59 13.03 -4.74 12.16
N TYR A 60 12.08 -5.16 11.33
CA TYR A 60 10.90 -5.88 11.78
C TYR A 60 11.24 -7.19 12.51
N ASP A 61 10.64 -7.35 13.69
CA ASP A 61 10.95 -8.47 14.57
C ASP A 61 9.71 -8.91 15.34
N ARG A 62 9.28 -10.15 15.09
CA ARG A 62 8.10 -10.76 15.72
C ARG A 62 8.37 -11.30 17.13
N GLN A 63 9.62 -11.33 17.59
CA GLN A 63 9.96 -11.69 18.98
C GLN A 63 9.79 -10.50 19.95
N ALA A 64 9.75 -9.27 19.42
CA ALA A 64 9.43 -8.07 20.17
C ALA A 64 7.92 -8.02 20.53
N VAL A 65 7.52 -7.03 21.33
CA VAL A 65 6.11 -6.87 21.74
C VAL A 65 5.25 -6.61 20.52
N VAL A 66 4.28 -7.51 20.27
CA VAL A 66 3.34 -7.41 19.17
C VAL A 66 2.22 -6.43 19.50
N SER A 67 1.83 -5.60 18.53
CA SER A 67 0.75 -4.64 18.74
C SER A 67 -0.60 -5.32 18.98
N LEU A 68 -1.34 -4.88 20.00
CA LEU A 68 -2.73 -5.30 20.22
C LEU A 68 -3.70 -4.86 19.11
N HIS A 69 -3.25 -3.98 18.20
CA HIS A 69 -4.04 -3.48 17.06
C HIS A 69 -3.86 -4.28 15.77
N GLU A 70 -3.31 -5.48 15.86
CA GLU A 70 -3.30 -6.41 14.72
C GLU A 70 -4.73 -6.79 14.31
N LYS A 71 -4.94 -6.95 13.00
CA LYS A 71 -6.28 -7.27 12.49
C LYS A 71 -6.56 -8.76 12.68
N THR A 72 -7.58 -9.10 13.45
CA THR A 72 -8.06 -10.48 13.54
C THR A 72 -8.90 -10.87 12.33
N GLY A 73 -8.94 -12.16 11.99
CA GLY A 73 -9.82 -12.70 10.94
C GLY A 73 -9.44 -12.34 9.50
N LYS A 74 -8.19 -11.89 9.25
CA LYS A 74 -7.69 -11.61 7.90
C LYS A 74 -6.50 -12.49 7.55
N LEU A 75 -6.43 -12.89 6.29
CA LEU A 75 -5.29 -13.65 5.79
C LEU A 75 -4.03 -12.78 5.59
N PHE A 76 -4.23 -11.51 5.22
CA PHE A 76 -3.18 -10.58 4.78
C PHE A 76 -3.31 -9.18 5.39
N ASN A 77 -2.21 -8.43 5.41
CA ASN A 77 -2.12 -7.06 5.94
C ASN A 77 -2.75 -6.91 7.34
N TRP A 78 -2.44 -7.89 8.20
CA TRP A 78 -2.89 -7.94 9.58
C TRP A 78 -1.77 -7.55 10.55
N GLU A 79 -0.53 -7.88 10.21
CA GLU A 79 0.65 -7.53 11.01
C GLU A 79 0.84 -6.02 11.09
N ARG A 80 1.30 -5.58 12.26
CA ARG A 80 1.66 -4.19 12.57
C ARG A 80 3.12 -4.14 13.05
N PRO A 81 3.73 -2.94 13.12
CA PRO A 81 5.01 -2.77 13.79
C PRO A 81 4.98 -3.34 15.21
N THR A 82 6.11 -3.87 15.63
CA THR A 82 6.34 -4.36 17.00
C THR A 82 7.14 -3.34 17.80
N ALA A 83 7.33 -3.58 19.10
CA ALA A 83 8.10 -2.66 19.92
C ALA A 83 8.93 -3.34 21.02
N GLU A 84 10.02 -2.68 21.40
CA GLU A 84 10.88 -3.05 22.52
C GLU A 84 10.94 -1.92 23.54
N VAL A 85 10.98 -2.32 24.82
CA VAL A 85 10.98 -1.40 25.95
C VAL A 85 12.36 -1.37 26.58
N HIS A 86 12.99 -0.19 26.56
CA HIS A 86 14.32 0.05 27.12
C HIS A 86 14.21 1.13 28.21
N GLY A 87 13.75 0.75 29.40
CA GLY A 87 13.48 1.69 30.49
C GLY A 87 12.39 2.71 30.12
N ARG A 88 12.78 3.99 29.91
CA ARG A 88 11.90 5.08 29.48
C ARG A 88 11.93 5.34 27.97
N GLU A 89 12.60 4.48 27.21
CA GLU A 89 12.70 4.54 25.76
C GLU A 89 11.88 3.43 25.11
N LEU A 90 11.24 3.75 23.99
CA LEU A 90 10.50 2.79 23.18
C LEU A 90 11.14 2.70 21.80
N VAL A 91 11.54 1.50 21.39
CA VAL A 91 11.99 1.24 20.02
C VAL A 91 10.84 0.57 19.28
N VAL A 92 10.27 1.23 18.28
CA VAL A 92 9.24 0.66 17.40
C VAL A 92 9.92 0.11 16.15
N LYS A 93 9.54 -1.11 15.75
CA LYS A 93 10.18 -1.89 14.68
C LYS A 93 9.18 -2.12 13.55
N ALA A 94 9.34 -1.43 12.43
CA ALA A 94 8.51 -1.57 11.23
C ALA A 94 9.17 -2.46 10.18
N PHE A 95 8.39 -2.94 9.20
CA PHE A 95 8.95 -3.60 8.01
C PHE A 95 9.94 -2.65 7.29
N PRO A 96 11.09 -3.14 6.81
CA PRO A 96 12.13 -2.28 6.23
C PRO A 96 11.70 -1.69 4.88
N GLY A 97 10.98 -0.58 4.93
CA GLY A 97 10.69 0.32 3.82
C GLY A 97 10.96 1.75 4.24
N ILE A 98 11.49 2.57 3.33
CA ILE A 98 11.74 3.99 3.59
C ILE A 98 10.41 4.68 3.92
N ASP A 99 9.41 4.51 3.05
CA ASP A 99 8.11 5.16 3.21
C ASP A 99 7.35 4.59 4.40
N TYR A 100 7.50 3.30 4.66
CA TYR A 100 6.78 2.65 5.74
C TYR A 100 7.29 3.06 7.13
N VAL A 101 8.62 3.17 7.27
CA VAL A 101 9.24 3.75 8.47
C VAL A 101 8.82 5.21 8.60
N HIS A 102 8.98 6.02 7.55
CA HIS A 102 8.60 7.43 7.65
C HIS A 102 7.10 7.61 8.00
N HIS A 103 6.21 6.84 7.38
CA HIS A 103 4.78 6.85 7.65
C HIS A 103 4.47 6.57 9.12
N TYR A 104 5.07 5.55 9.72
CA TYR A 104 4.86 5.24 11.13
C TYR A 104 5.47 6.29 12.07
N ALA A 105 6.55 6.94 11.67
CA ALA A 105 7.14 8.03 12.45
C ALA A 105 6.16 9.21 12.53
N LEU A 106 5.53 9.55 11.39
CA LEU A 106 4.50 10.57 11.30
C LEU A 106 3.24 10.18 12.09
N ILE A 107 2.81 8.91 12.06
CA ILE A 107 1.69 8.43 12.87
C ILE A 107 1.93 8.71 14.35
N ILE A 108 3.11 8.32 14.85
CA ILE A 108 3.45 8.44 16.27
C ILE A 108 3.52 9.92 16.69
N ALA A 109 4.29 10.72 15.95
CA ALA A 109 4.45 12.15 16.24
C ALA A 109 3.10 12.88 16.23
N THR A 110 2.28 12.64 15.20
CA THR A 110 0.97 13.28 15.05
C THR A 110 -0.01 12.83 16.14
N TYR A 111 -0.04 11.55 16.49
CA TYR A 111 -0.88 11.03 17.57
C TYR A 111 -0.57 11.70 18.91
N LEU A 112 0.71 11.80 19.27
CA LEU A 112 1.13 12.43 20.52
C LEU A 112 0.74 13.90 20.57
N ALA A 113 0.97 14.64 19.48
CA ALA A 113 0.59 16.04 19.37
C ALA A 113 -0.93 16.25 19.52
N MET A 114 -1.75 15.44 18.84
CA MET A 114 -3.20 15.55 18.88
C MET A 114 -3.82 15.14 20.22
N THR A 115 -3.16 14.29 20.99
CA THR A 115 -3.64 13.81 22.30
C THR A 115 -3.04 14.54 23.49
N GLY A 116 -2.20 15.57 23.26
CA GLY A 116 -1.50 16.30 24.31
C GLY A 116 -0.53 15.44 25.11
N ARG A 117 -0.13 14.27 24.58
CA ARG A 117 0.80 13.36 25.25
C ARG A 117 2.23 13.82 25.00
N SER A 118 3.01 13.91 26.06
CA SER A 118 4.41 14.31 25.97
C SER A 118 5.31 13.13 25.58
N SER A 119 6.12 13.34 24.55
CA SER A 119 7.43 12.71 24.40
C SER A 119 8.44 13.82 24.21
N GLU A 120 9.64 13.68 24.77
CA GLU A 120 10.71 14.65 24.52
C GLU A 120 11.15 14.58 23.06
N THR A 121 11.14 13.38 22.45
CA THR A 121 11.53 13.24 21.04
C THR A 121 10.91 12.01 20.37
N VAL A 122 10.42 12.18 19.14
CA VAL A 122 10.12 11.10 18.21
C VAL A 122 11.12 11.17 17.06
N THR A 123 11.85 10.08 16.84
CA THR A 123 12.84 9.99 15.77
C THR A 123 12.69 8.70 15.00
N TYR A 124 13.26 8.65 13.80
CA TYR A 124 13.30 7.45 12.98
C TYR A 124 14.62 7.32 12.24
N GLN A 125 14.98 6.08 11.91
CA GLN A 125 16.16 5.73 11.13
C GLN A 125 15.73 5.00 9.88
N LEU A 126 16.15 5.50 8.71
CA LEU A 126 15.85 4.85 7.45
C LEU A 126 16.57 3.49 7.38
N PRO A 127 15.90 2.44 6.89
CA PRO A 127 16.50 1.12 6.82
C PRO A 127 17.62 1.08 5.77
N ASP A 128 18.70 0.38 6.12
CA ASP A 128 19.81 0.11 5.21
C ASP A 128 19.33 -0.58 3.92
N PRO A 129 19.85 -0.21 2.73
CA PRO A 129 19.48 -0.85 1.47
C PRO A 129 19.63 -2.38 1.45
N ALA A 130 20.67 -2.95 2.08
CA ALA A 130 20.85 -4.39 2.16
C ALA A 130 19.81 -5.05 3.06
N LEU A 131 19.40 -4.39 4.15
CA LEU A 131 18.32 -4.89 5.01
C LEU A 131 16.97 -4.89 4.28
N ARG A 132 16.66 -3.81 3.54
CA ARG A 132 15.45 -3.75 2.70
C ARG A 132 15.43 -4.87 1.66
N ARG A 133 16.55 -5.02 0.94
CA ARG A 133 16.74 -6.09 -0.06
C ARG A 133 16.57 -7.48 0.55
N ALA A 134 17.25 -7.76 1.67
CA ALA A 134 17.18 -9.03 2.36
C ALA A 134 15.76 -9.37 2.84
N ALA A 135 14.96 -8.37 3.19
CA ALA A 135 13.58 -8.59 3.64
C ALA A 135 12.67 -9.07 2.52
N VAL A 136 12.80 -8.52 1.30
CA VAL A 136 12.03 -8.99 0.13
C VAL A 136 12.62 -10.26 -0.48
N ASP A 137 13.93 -10.50 -0.37
CA ASP A 137 14.56 -11.72 -0.89
C ASP A 137 14.04 -13.01 -0.23
N ARG A 138 13.47 -12.91 0.99
CA ARG A 138 12.73 -14.00 1.67
C ARG A 138 11.52 -14.50 0.87
N LEU A 139 11.01 -13.70 -0.07
CA LEU A 139 10.05 -14.16 -1.05
C LEU A 139 10.75 -15.13 -2.00
N HIS A 140 10.33 -16.38 -1.94
CA HIS A 140 10.87 -17.47 -2.75
C HIS A 140 9.71 -18.25 -3.35
N LEU A 141 9.46 -18.02 -4.64
CA LEU A 141 8.48 -18.73 -5.45
C LEU A 141 9.14 -19.10 -6.78
N ALA A 142 8.87 -20.29 -7.30
CA ALA A 142 9.26 -20.65 -8.65
C ALA A 142 8.23 -20.09 -9.64
N LEU A 143 8.53 -18.98 -10.30
CA LEU A 143 7.64 -18.39 -11.31
C LEU A 143 8.27 -18.62 -12.70
N GLU A 144 7.43 -18.84 -13.69
CA GLU A 144 7.90 -19.15 -15.05
C GLU A 144 6.99 -18.42 -16.05
N GLY A 145 7.17 -17.12 -16.14
CA GLY A 145 6.30 -16.23 -16.87
C GLY A 145 4.88 -16.19 -16.32
N ASP A 146 4.66 -16.45 -15.04
CA ASP A 146 3.33 -16.45 -14.39
C ASP A 146 2.72 -15.02 -14.36
N LEU A 147 1.39 -14.93 -14.30
CA LEU A 147 0.70 -13.73 -13.82
C LEU A 147 0.63 -13.78 -12.29
N VAL A 148 1.09 -12.74 -11.61
CA VAL A 148 1.00 -12.63 -10.15
C VAL A 148 -0.05 -11.60 -9.77
N ILE A 149 -1.09 -12.01 -9.05
CA ILE A 149 -2.11 -11.11 -8.48
C ILE A 149 -1.77 -10.87 -7.02
N VAL A 150 -1.49 -9.63 -6.66
CA VAL A 150 -1.06 -9.22 -5.32
C VAL A 150 -2.03 -8.21 -4.70
N GLY A 151 -2.11 -8.20 -3.37
CA GLY A 151 -2.78 -7.13 -2.62
C GLY A 151 -3.98 -7.55 -1.77
N TRP A 152 -5.07 -6.80 -1.88
CA TRP A 152 -6.26 -6.89 -1.04
C TRP A 152 -7.35 -7.80 -1.64
N ALA A 153 -8.21 -8.34 -0.77
CA ALA A 153 -9.35 -9.21 -1.12
C ALA A 153 -8.99 -10.48 -1.91
N LEU A 154 -7.74 -10.92 -1.87
CA LEU A 154 -7.28 -12.10 -2.62
C LEU A 154 -8.07 -13.37 -2.29
N GLU A 155 -8.56 -13.50 -1.05
CA GLU A 155 -9.41 -14.62 -0.62
C GLU A 155 -10.76 -14.69 -1.37
N HIS A 156 -11.18 -13.61 -2.01
CA HIS A 156 -12.39 -13.54 -2.84
C HIS A 156 -12.09 -13.54 -4.35
N LEU A 157 -10.82 -13.37 -4.72
CA LEU A 157 -10.36 -13.40 -6.11
C LEU A 157 -9.80 -14.77 -6.50
N ALA A 158 -9.18 -15.46 -5.54
CA ALA A 158 -8.63 -16.79 -5.73
C ALA A 158 -9.75 -17.84 -5.77
N PRO A 159 -9.57 -18.96 -6.50
CA PRO A 159 -10.57 -20.02 -6.55
C PRO A 159 -10.86 -20.61 -5.17
N ASP A 160 -12.14 -20.79 -4.84
CA ASP A 160 -12.58 -21.36 -3.55
C ASP A 160 -12.01 -22.76 -3.28
N SER A 161 -11.74 -23.53 -4.34
CA SER A 161 -11.23 -24.90 -4.26
C SER A 161 -9.72 -25.01 -4.04
N GLY A 162 -8.97 -23.90 -4.12
CA GLY A 162 -7.52 -23.97 -3.98
C GLY A 162 -7.04 -23.79 -2.53
N VAL A 163 -5.77 -24.11 -2.32
CA VAL A 163 -5.17 -24.17 -0.99
C VAL A 163 -4.12 -23.07 -0.84
N TRP A 164 -4.30 -22.22 0.15
CA TRP A 164 -3.30 -21.22 0.56
C TRP A 164 -2.10 -21.88 1.21
N ARG A 165 -0.96 -21.84 0.52
CA ARG A 165 0.36 -22.22 1.07
C ARG A 165 0.95 -21.03 1.81
N ARG A 166 1.65 -21.27 2.92
CA ARG A 166 2.16 -20.22 3.80
C ARG A 166 3.65 -20.35 4.03
N ARG A 167 4.33 -19.21 4.14
CA ARG A 167 5.68 -19.04 4.68
C ARG A 167 5.70 -17.84 5.61
N ALA A 168 6.78 -17.64 6.36
CA ALA A 168 6.92 -16.46 7.19
C ALA A 168 6.82 -15.19 6.31
N GLY A 169 5.89 -14.30 6.63
CA GLY A 169 5.66 -13.02 5.96
C GLY A 169 4.67 -13.04 4.79
N TYR A 170 4.36 -14.20 4.19
CA TYR A 170 3.47 -14.27 3.02
C TYR A 170 2.75 -15.61 2.85
N ALA A 171 1.63 -15.59 2.12
CA ALA A 171 0.93 -16.78 1.67
C ALA A 171 0.56 -16.64 0.20
N TRP A 172 0.48 -17.78 -0.49
CA TRP A 172 0.15 -17.81 -1.91
C TRP A 172 -0.76 -18.98 -2.26
N GLN A 173 -1.49 -18.80 -3.35
CA GLN A 173 -2.30 -19.83 -3.98
C GLN A 173 -2.01 -19.83 -5.47
N ARG A 174 -1.97 -21.01 -6.08
CA ARG A 174 -1.79 -21.17 -7.54
C ARG A 174 -3.08 -21.60 -8.18
N ALA A 175 -3.32 -21.12 -9.39
CA ALA A 175 -4.42 -21.52 -10.24
C ALA A 175 -4.00 -21.48 -11.71
N THR A 176 -4.84 -22.06 -12.57
CA THR A 176 -4.79 -21.85 -14.01
C THR A 176 -6.12 -21.25 -14.45
N MET A 177 -6.08 -20.14 -15.19
CA MET A 177 -7.26 -19.44 -15.69
C MET A 177 -7.06 -19.16 -17.19
N HIS A 178 -7.97 -19.66 -18.03
CA HIS A 178 -7.87 -19.52 -19.49
C HIS A 178 -6.47 -19.89 -20.05
N GLY A 179 -5.92 -21.02 -19.59
CA GLY A 179 -4.58 -21.49 -20.00
C GLY A 179 -3.41 -20.75 -19.35
N ARG A 180 -3.64 -19.63 -18.65
CA ARG A 180 -2.61 -18.84 -17.98
C ARG A 180 -2.36 -19.35 -16.56
N ARG A 181 -1.10 -19.53 -16.18
CA ARG A 181 -0.71 -19.75 -14.78
C ARG A 181 -0.85 -18.45 -13.98
N VAL A 182 -1.60 -18.53 -12.88
CA VAL A 182 -1.88 -17.40 -12.00
C VAL A 182 -1.43 -17.73 -10.58
N VAL A 183 -0.72 -16.81 -9.95
CA VAL A 183 -0.30 -16.87 -8.55
C VAL A 183 -0.95 -15.72 -7.78
N TYR A 184 -1.83 -16.05 -6.84
CA TYR A 184 -2.35 -15.08 -5.88
C TYR A 184 -1.37 -14.99 -4.72
N LEU A 185 -0.84 -13.80 -4.43
CA LEU A 185 0.21 -13.60 -3.43
C LEU A 185 -0.20 -12.49 -2.46
N GLY A 186 -0.30 -12.80 -1.17
CA GLY A 186 -0.54 -11.81 -0.14
C GLY A 186 0.53 -11.83 0.96
N PHE A 187 0.75 -10.67 1.56
CA PHE A 187 1.72 -10.44 2.63
C PHE A 187 1.02 -10.29 3.98
N GLN A 188 1.66 -10.77 5.05
CA GLN A 188 1.13 -10.65 6.41
C GLN A 188 1.20 -9.20 6.91
N HIS A 189 2.26 -8.47 6.55
CA HIS A 189 2.43 -7.03 6.75
C HIS A 189 1.89 -6.20 5.55
N SER A 190 1.79 -4.89 5.72
CA SER A 190 1.58 -3.97 4.58
C SER A 190 2.82 -3.93 3.69
N ILE A 191 2.65 -3.95 2.37
CA ILE A 191 3.70 -3.63 1.39
C ILE A 191 3.58 -2.15 1.01
N TRP A 192 3.87 -1.26 1.97
CA TRP A 192 3.63 0.19 1.83
C TRP A 192 4.73 0.88 1.04
N GLY A 193 4.36 1.82 0.16
CA GLY A 193 5.30 2.70 -0.54
C GLY A 193 6.36 1.94 -1.33
N ASP A 194 7.63 2.32 -1.14
CA ASP A 194 8.79 1.68 -1.76
C ASP A 194 8.88 0.16 -1.56
N VAL A 195 8.29 -0.41 -0.50
CA VAL A 195 8.23 -1.87 -0.30
C VAL A 195 7.45 -2.55 -1.44
N ALA A 196 6.36 -1.94 -1.92
CA ALA A 196 5.56 -2.49 -3.01
C ALA A 196 6.38 -2.60 -4.30
N GLY A 197 7.17 -1.56 -4.61
CA GLY A 197 8.08 -1.56 -5.75
C GLY A 197 9.18 -2.63 -5.63
N GLN A 198 9.74 -2.82 -4.44
CA GLN A 198 10.73 -3.87 -4.19
C GLN A 198 10.14 -5.28 -4.36
N VAL A 199 8.88 -5.49 -3.96
CA VAL A 199 8.17 -6.75 -4.20
C VAL A 199 8.00 -7.01 -5.69
N VAL A 200 7.61 -6.02 -6.49
CA VAL A 200 7.49 -6.19 -7.95
C VAL A 200 8.83 -6.52 -8.60
N ALA A 201 9.90 -5.80 -8.22
CA ALA A 201 11.24 -6.10 -8.70
C ALA A 201 11.65 -7.55 -8.36
N ARG A 202 11.37 -8.00 -7.13
CA ARG A 202 11.64 -9.37 -6.71
C ARG A 202 10.81 -10.39 -7.50
N LEU A 203 9.53 -10.11 -7.77
CA LEU A 203 8.68 -11.00 -8.57
C LEU A 203 9.21 -11.16 -10.01
N ALA A 204 9.70 -10.08 -10.61
CA ALA A 204 10.34 -10.13 -11.92
C ALA A 204 11.59 -11.02 -11.91
N GLU A 205 12.48 -10.86 -10.91
CA GLU A 205 13.66 -11.73 -10.73
C GLU A 205 13.30 -13.21 -10.54
N LEU A 206 12.16 -13.49 -9.90
CA LEU A 206 11.66 -14.84 -9.69
C LEU A 206 10.98 -15.43 -10.94
N GLY A 207 10.83 -14.65 -12.01
CA GLY A 207 10.29 -15.08 -13.30
C GLY A 207 8.83 -14.69 -13.56
N ALA A 208 8.24 -13.73 -12.85
CA ALA A 208 6.92 -13.21 -13.21
C ALA A 208 6.95 -12.52 -14.58
N ARG A 209 5.91 -12.67 -15.40
CA ARG A 209 5.75 -11.90 -16.65
C ARG A 209 4.85 -10.68 -16.47
N ASP A 210 3.83 -10.82 -15.63
CA ASP A 210 2.84 -9.78 -15.37
C ASP A 210 2.53 -9.72 -13.88
N VAL A 211 2.31 -8.52 -13.35
CA VAL A 211 1.81 -8.31 -11.99
C VAL A 211 0.52 -7.49 -12.04
N VAL A 212 -0.52 -7.98 -11.38
CA VAL A 212 -1.78 -7.24 -11.16
C VAL A 212 -1.91 -6.90 -9.68
N TYR A 213 -2.01 -5.61 -9.36
CA TYR A 213 -2.24 -5.14 -8.01
C TYR A 213 -3.73 -4.83 -7.80
N VAL A 214 -4.31 -5.49 -6.78
CA VAL A 214 -5.67 -5.20 -6.33
C VAL A 214 -5.60 -4.56 -4.96
N GLY A 215 -6.25 -3.43 -4.80
CA GLY A 215 -6.05 -2.57 -3.65
C GLY A 215 -7.15 -1.55 -3.49
N LYS A 216 -6.79 -0.47 -2.82
CA LYS A 216 -7.67 0.66 -2.55
C LYS A 216 -6.91 1.92 -2.90
N VAL A 217 -7.62 2.94 -3.39
CA VAL A 217 -7.02 4.21 -3.80
C VAL A 217 -7.90 5.38 -3.37
N GLY A 218 -7.28 6.53 -3.10
CA GLY A 218 -7.99 7.79 -2.88
C GLY A 218 -8.32 8.47 -4.21
N ALA A 219 -9.49 9.09 -4.31
CA ALA A 219 -9.81 9.98 -5.43
C ALA A 219 -9.45 11.44 -5.12
N LEU A 220 -8.96 12.14 -6.15
CA LEU A 220 -8.72 13.59 -6.15
C LEU A 220 -9.82 14.37 -6.89
N VAL A 221 -10.78 13.64 -7.49
CA VAL A 221 -11.92 14.20 -8.23
C VAL A 221 -13.14 14.32 -7.29
N PRO A 222 -13.65 15.53 -6.98
CA PRO A 222 -14.67 15.74 -5.94
C PRO A 222 -15.96 14.92 -6.13
N GLU A 223 -16.35 14.64 -7.36
CA GLU A 223 -17.62 13.99 -7.72
C GLU A 223 -17.59 12.47 -7.53
N VAL A 224 -16.40 11.89 -7.29
CA VAL A 224 -16.26 10.45 -7.14
C VAL A 224 -16.66 10.02 -5.73
N GLU A 225 -17.84 9.41 -5.60
CA GLU A 225 -18.30 8.83 -4.35
C GLU A 225 -17.48 7.57 -3.99
N PRO A 226 -16.93 7.47 -2.77
CA PRO A 226 -16.21 6.29 -2.31
C PRO A 226 -17.02 4.98 -2.39
N ASN A 227 -16.33 3.91 -2.75
CA ASN A 227 -16.83 2.54 -2.83
C ASN A 227 -17.93 2.34 -3.89
N THR A 228 -17.92 3.14 -4.96
CA THR A 228 -18.87 3.01 -6.08
C THR A 228 -18.21 2.66 -7.42
N LEU A 229 -16.92 2.99 -7.58
CA LEU A 229 -16.15 2.82 -8.82
C LEU A 229 -14.84 2.08 -8.58
N LEU A 230 -14.29 1.52 -9.66
CA LEU A 230 -12.93 1.00 -9.73
C LEU A 230 -12.00 2.02 -10.40
N ALA A 231 -10.72 2.00 -10.03
CA ALA A 231 -9.66 2.78 -10.64
C ALA A 231 -8.65 1.87 -11.36
N THR A 232 -8.20 2.31 -12.53
CA THR A 232 -7.08 1.72 -13.30
C THR A 232 -6.32 2.83 -14.03
N GLY A 233 -5.17 2.49 -14.61
CA GLY A 233 -4.36 3.39 -15.42
C GLY A 233 -2.92 2.91 -15.51
N ASN A 234 -2.08 3.67 -16.21
CA ASN A 234 -0.70 3.29 -16.45
C ASN A 234 0.33 4.40 -16.28
N GLU A 235 -0.09 5.50 -15.65
CA GLU A 235 0.73 6.68 -15.43
C GLU A 235 0.65 7.11 -13.97
N SER A 236 1.79 7.46 -13.39
CA SER A 236 1.87 8.02 -12.04
C SER A 236 2.90 9.13 -11.97
N LEU A 237 2.65 10.16 -11.17
CA LEU A 237 3.71 11.03 -10.67
C LEU A 237 4.41 10.33 -9.50
N VAL A 238 5.71 10.10 -9.62
CA VAL A 238 6.60 9.59 -8.57
C VAL A 238 7.75 10.57 -8.42
N ASP A 239 7.92 11.15 -7.23
CA ASP A 239 8.92 12.20 -6.97
C ASP A 239 8.86 13.36 -7.98
N SER A 240 7.64 13.79 -8.33
CA SER A 240 7.34 14.82 -9.36
C SER A 240 7.72 14.44 -10.80
N SER A 241 8.19 13.22 -11.04
CA SER A 241 8.45 12.70 -12.38
C SER A 241 7.30 11.83 -12.85
N LEU A 242 6.81 12.09 -14.06
CA LEU A 242 5.79 11.23 -14.68
C LEU A 242 6.45 9.94 -15.17
N ILE A 243 5.97 8.82 -14.64
CA ILE A 243 6.34 7.49 -15.09
C ILE A 243 5.18 6.85 -15.84
N LYS A 244 5.50 6.01 -16.82
CA LYS A 244 4.54 5.21 -17.59
C LYS A 244 5.03 3.78 -17.69
N TRP A 245 4.13 2.81 -17.65
CA TRP A 245 4.44 1.38 -17.77
C TRP A 245 3.53 0.68 -18.76
N ASP A 246 3.88 -0.57 -19.10
CA ASP A 246 3.07 -1.45 -19.92
C ASP A 246 1.89 -2.00 -19.10
N ASP A 247 0.67 -1.63 -19.50
CA ASP A 247 -0.54 -1.91 -18.74
C ASP A 247 -1.10 -3.29 -19.07
N PHE A 248 -1.15 -4.18 -18.07
CA PHE A 248 -1.75 -5.50 -18.22
C PHE A 248 -3.21 -5.41 -18.72
N PHE A 249 -3.96 -4.43 -18.23
CA PHE A 249 -5.36 -4.26 -18.63
C PHE A 249 -5.49 -3.44 -19.92
N GLY A 250 -4.71 -2.37 -20.07
CA GLY A 250 -4.81 -1.45 -21.19
C GLY A 250 -6.24 -0.93 -21.40
N ASP A 251 -6.63 -0.75 -22.65
CA ASP A 251 -7.97 -0.25 -23.01
C ASP A 251 -9.11 -1.21 -22.59
N PHE A 252 -8.80 -2.48 -22.31
CA PHE A 252 -9.81 -3.47 -21.93
C PHE A 252 -10.55 -3.09 -20.66
N ALA A 253 -9.82 -2.69 -19.60
CA ALA A 253 -10.45 -2.28 -18.34
C ALA A 253 -11.08 -0.89 -18.45
N ALA A 254 -10.48 0.01 -19.23
CA ALA A 254 -11.01 1.36 -19.45
C ALA A 254 -12.39 1.35 -20.12
N ALA A 255 -12.67 0.35 -20.95
CA ALA A 255 -13.96 0.16 -21.61
C ALA A 255 -15.05 -0.43 -20.68
N GLN A 256 -14.70 -0.92 -19.49
CA GLN A 256 -15.67 -1.54 -18.59
C GLN A 256 -16.53 -0.47 -17.89
N PRO A 257 -17.86 -0.64 -17.83
CA PRO A 257 -18.73 0.28 -17.09
C PRO A 257 -18.23 0.46 -15.66
N GLY A 258 -18.29 1.66 -15.07
CA GLY A 258 -17.91 1.86 -13.66
C GLY A 258 -16.42 1.60 -13.32
N VAL A 259 -15.55 1.56 -14.33
CA VAL A 259 -14.09 1.69 -14.17
C VAL A 259 -13.70 3.10 -14.61
N ARG A 260 -12.85 3.76 -13.84
CA ARG A 260 -12.32 5.10 -14.12
C ARG A 260 -10.82 5.00 -14.37
N THR A 261 -10.36 5.72 -15.40
CA THR A 261 -8.94 5.91 -15.71
C THR A 261 -8.47 7.30 -15.32
N GLY A 262 -7.16 7.45 -15.14
CA GLY A 262 -6.53 8.75 -14.97
C GLY A 262 -5.11 8.66 -14.41
N VAL A 263 -4.45 9.81 -14.35
CA VAL A 263 -3.10 9.92 -13.79
C VAL A 263 -3.16 9.75 -12.28
N HIS A 264 -2.30 8.87 -11.78
CA HIS A 264 -2.11 8.63 -10.36
C HIS A 264 -1.01 9.54 -9.78
N VAL A 265 -1.06 9.85 -8.48
CA VAL A 265 0.02 10.54 -7.75
C VAL A 265 0.48 9.65 -6.62
N THR A 266 1.78 9.36 -6.56
CA THR A 266 2.35 8.59 -5.45
C THR A 266 2.64 9.50 -4.27
N SER A 267 1.98 9.21 -3.15
CA SER A 267 2.20 9.91 -1.87
C SER A 267 2.86 8.96 -0.88
N PRO A 268 4.07 9.26 -0.34
CA PRO A 268 4.78 8.32 0.52
C PRO A 268 4.05 8.07 1.85
N SER A 269 3.13 8.95 2.23
CA SER A 269 2.29 8.78 3.41
C SER A 269 1.00 9.56 3.25
N ILE A 270 -0.13 8.92 3.56
CA ILE A 270 -1.42 9.61 3.61
C ILE A 270 -1.46 10.77 4.59
N LEU A 271 -0.53 10.82 5.56
CA LEU A 271 -0.43 11.92 6.51
C LEU A 271 0.14 13.20 5.89
N LEU A 272 0.75 13.12 4.70
CA LEU A 272 1.27 14.29 3.99
C LEU A 272 0.23 14.94 3.08
N GLU A 273 -0.95 14.34 2.95
CA GLU A 273 -2.00 14.77 2.04
C GLU A 273 -2.85 15.87 2.71
N ASN A 274 -2.24 17.03 2.92
CA ASN A 274 -2.92 18.24 3.40
C ASN A 274 -3.59 19.02 2.25
N ARG A 275 -4.29 20.11 2.57
CA ARG A 275 -4.98 20.94 1.56
C ARG A 275 -4.03 21.59 0.53
N GLU A 276 -2.80 21.93 0.91
CA GLU A 276 -1.79 22.47 -0.01
C GLU A 276 -1.34 21.39 -1.00
N TRP A 277 -1.05 20.19 -0.49
CA TRP A 277 -0.73 19.02 -1.30
C TRP A 277 -1.86 18.70 -2.27
N LEU A 278 -3.10 18.67 -1.80
CA LEU A 278 -4.28 18.44 -2.65
C LEU A 278 -4.40 19.50 -3.74
N ALA A 279 -4.24 20.79 -3.42
CA ALA A 279 -4.34 21.87 -4.39
C ALA A 279 -3.30 21.76 -5.51
N LYS A 280 -2.10 21.26 -5.19
CA LYS A 280 -1.02 21.01 -6.17
C LYS A 280 -1.31 19.84 -7.11
N HIS A 281 -2.21 18.93 -6.73
CA HIS A 281 -2.42 17.67 -7.42
C HIS A 281 -3.88 17.48 -7.88
N ALA A 282 -4.70 18.52 -7.82
CA ALA A 282 -6.14 18.47 -8.05
C ALA A 282 -6.51 18.11 -9.50
N GLU A 283 -5.59 18.28 -10.45
CA GLU A 283 -5.74 17.89 -11.85
C GLU A 283 -5.61 16.38 -12.09
N HIS A 284 -5.09 15.64 -11.12
CA HIS A 284 -4.91 14.19 -11.22
C HIS A 284 -6.14 13.43 -10.72
N ALA A 285 -6.20 12.13 -11.00
CA ALA A 285 -7.38 11.34 -10.68
C ALA A 285 -7.29 10.68 -9.31
N PHE A 286 -6.10 10.15 -8.98
CA PHE A 286 -5.94 9.16 -7.91
C PHE A 286 -4.69 9.40 -7.07
N VAL A 287 -4.69 8.87 -5.85
CA VAL A 287 -3.54 8.86 -4.95
C VAL A 287 -3.51 7.61 -4.06
N ASP A 288 -2.34 6.99 -3.97
CA ASP A 288 -1.93 6.03 -2.95
C ASP A 288 -0.39 6.01 -2.83
N PRO A 289 0.17 5.24 -1.87
CA PRO A 289 1.62 5.09 -1.74
C PRO A 289 2.25 4.08 -2.70
N GLU A 290 1.48 3.15 -3.25
CA GLU A 290 2.05 1.91 -3.81
C GLU A 290 2.10 1.86 -5.34
N ILE A 291 1.05 2.32 -6.04
CA ILE A 291 0.87 2.11 -7.49
C ILE A 291 2.08 2.59 -8.28
N GLY A 292 2.55 3.82 -8.03
CA GLY A 292 3.67 4.37 -8.79
C GLY A 292 4.99 3.67 -8.49
N CYS A 293 5.23 3.25 -7.25
CA CYS A 293 6.41 2.46 -6.89
C CYS A 293 6.42 1.10 -7.61
N MET A 294 5.25 0.43 -7.69
CA MET A 294 5.07 -0.85 -8.39
C MET A 294 5.22 -0.69 -9.91
N GLY A 295 4.56 0.30 -10.50
CA GLY A 295 4.64 0.58 -11.93
C GLY A 295 6.04 0.95 -12.39
N ALA A 296 6.77 1.76 -11.61
CA ALA A 296 8.17 2.09 -11.89
C ALA A 296 9.07 0.85 -11.85
N ALA A 297 8.86 -0.04 -10.88
CA ALA A 297 9.63 -1.27 -10.75
C ALA A 297 9.36 -2.24 -11.91
N ALA A 298 8.10 -2.41 -12.29
CA ALA A 298 7.71 -3.23 -13.45
C ALA A 298 8.31 -2.69 -14.75
N HIS A 299 8.22 -1.39 -14.99
CA HIS A 299 8.81 -0.73 -16.15
C HIS A 299 10.32 -0.98 -16.24
N ARG A 300 11.06 -0.79 -15.13
CA ARG A 300 12.51 -1.06 -15.09
C ARG A 300 12.86 -2.52 -15.32
N ALA A 301 11.99 -3.44 -14.87
CA ALA A 301 12.20 -4.87 -15.01
C ALA A 301 11.71 -5.45 -16.34
N GLY A 302 11.02 -4.67 -17.17
CA GLY A 302 10.48 -5.12 -18.46
C GLY A 302 9.32 -6.12 -18.34
N ILE A 303 8.51 -6.03 -17.29
CA ILE A 303 7.33 -6.87 -17.08
C ILE A 303 6.04 -6.04 -17.13
N GLY A 304 4.91 -6.69 -17.44
CA GLY A 304 3.60 -6.04 -17.45
C GLY A 304 3.13 -5.70 -16.03
N PHE A 305 2.46 -4.55 -15.86
CA PHE A 305 1.84 -4.16 -14.60
C PHE A 305 0.47 -3.55 -14.81
N GLY A 306 -0.53 -4.02 -14.06
CA GLY A 306 -1.86 -3.40 -14.04
C GLY A 306 -2.35 -3.26 -12.60
N TYR A 307 -3.28 -2.32 -12.38
CA TYR A 307 -3.99 -2.24 -11.11
C TYR A 307 -5.50 -2.10 -11.32
N LEU A 308 -6.27 -2.72 -10.44
CA LEU A 308 -7.72 -2.53 -10.35
C LEU A 308 -8.08 -2.30 -8.90
N HIS A 309 -8.18 -1.02 -8.52
CA HIS A 309 -8.39 -0.62 -7.13
C HIS A 309 -9.84 -0.19 -6.89
N VAL A 310 -10.34 -0.48 -5.69
CA VAL A 310 -11.56 0.19 -5.21
C VAL A 310 -11.21 1.62 -4.85
N ILE A 311 -11.95 2.59 -5.37
CA ILE A 311 -11.82 3.98 -4.91
C ILE A 311 -12.44 4.06 -3.50
N SER A 312 -11.62 4.08 -2.46
CA SER A 312 -12.08 3.83 -1.08
C SER A 312 -12.43 5.08 -0.28
N ASN A 313 -11.95 6.24 -0.72
CA ASN A 313 -12.10 7.54 -0.08
C ASN A 313 -11.90 8.64 -1.12
N ASN A 314 -12.22 9.87 -0.76
CA ASN A 314 -12.05 11.05 -1.60
C ASN A 314 -11.37 12.14 -0.77
N LEU A 315 -10.30 12.73 -1.30
CA LEU A 315 -9.54 13.77 -0.61
C LEU A 315 -10.08 15.17 -0.93
N ALA A 316 -10.67 15.33 -2.12
CA ALA A 316 -11.16 16.61 -2.62
C ALA A 316 -12.53 17.00 -2.03
N ARG A 317 -13.30 16.01 -1.57
CA ARG A 317 -14.59 16.22 -0.91
C ARG A 317 -14.81 15.22 0.22
N ARG A 318 -15.37 15.70 1.33
CA ARG A 318 -15.81 14.81 2.42
C ARG A 318 -17.07 14.04 2.04
N TYR A 319 -17.02 12.73 2.27
CA TYR A 319 -18.15 11.81 2.16
C TYR A 319 -18.37 11.10 3.49
N PRO A 320 -19.56 10.52 3.73
CA PRO A 320 -19.81 9.73 4.94
C PRO A 320 -18.87 8.53 5.11
N ALA A 321 -18.40 7.93 4.01
CA ALA A 321 -17.43 6.85 4.03
C ALA A 321 -16.00 7.39 3.80
N ASP A 322 -15.08 7.04 4.70
CA ASP A 322 -13.66 7.42 4.63
C ASP A 322 -12.75 6.32 5.20
N LEU A 323 -11.45 6.62 5.35
CA LEU A 323 -10.45 5.67 5.84
C LEU A 323 -10.59 5.32 7.34
N SER A 324 -11.37 6.06 8.11
CA SER A 324 -11.58 5.83 9.54
C SER A 324 -12.71 4.85 9.83
N ASN A 325 -13.61 4.60 8.86
CA ASN A 325 -14.87 3.90 9.10
C ASN A 325 -15.10 2.72 8.13
N GLU A 326 -14.01 2.12 7.65
CA GLU A 326 -13.95 1.07 6.62
C GLU A 326 -14.73 -0.22 6.95
N ARG A 327 -15.17 -0.40 8.20
CA ARG A 327 -15.86 -1.61 8.68
C ARG A 327 -17.38 -1.45 8.76
N HIS A 328 -17.94 -0.28 8.44
CA HIS A 328 -19.39 -0.13 8.38
C HIS A 328 -20.01 -1.09 7.37
N HIS A 329 -21.16 -1.66 7.73
CA HIS A 329 -21.88 -2.66 6.93
C HIS A 329 -22.07 -2.23 5.47
N GLU A 330 -22.48 -0.98 5.24
CA GLU A 330 -22.70 -0.46 3.89
C GLU A 330 -21.40 -0.42 3.06
N VAL A 331 -20.29 -0.01 3.68
CA VAL A 331 -18.97 0.02 3.04
C VAL A 331 -18.53 -1.40 2.66
N VAL A 332 -18.70 -2.37 3.56
CA VAL A 332 -18.36 -3.77 3.31
C VAL A 332 -19.21 -4.35 2.17
N ARG A 333 -20.52 -4.11 2.18
CA ARG A 333 -21.44 -4.57 1.13
C ARG A 333 -21.06 -4.03 -0.25
N ARG A 334 -20.83 -2.72 -0.37
CA ARG A 334 -20.43 -2.09 -1.65
C ARG A 334 -19.09 -2.63 -2.15
N ARG A 335 -18.13 -2.80 -1.25
CA ARG A 335 -16.82 -3.37 -1.58
C ARG A 335 -16.91 -4.81 -2.08
N ALA A 336 -17.78 -5.64 -1.51
CA ALA A 336 -17.98 -7.02 -1.99
C ALA A 336 -18.44 -7.06 -3.45
N ILE A 337 -19.35 -6.16 -3.86
CA ILE A 337 -19.78 -6.02 -5.25
C ILE A 337 -18.59 -5.66 -6.14
N LEU A 338 -17.81 -4.66 -5.75
CA LEU A 338 -16.65 -4.22 -6.53
C LEU A 338 -15.56 -5.30 -6.64
N VAL A 339 -15.33 -6.09 -5.58
CA VAL A 339 -14.41 -7.23 -5.61
C VAL A 339 -14.86 -8.31 -6.59
N GLY A 340 -16.17 -8.62 -6.62
CA GLY A 340 -16.73 -9.52 -7.64
C GLY A 340 -16.45 -9.02 -9.05
N ARG A 341 -16.63 -7.70 -9.28
CA ARG A 341 -16.33 -7.08 -10.58
C ARG A 341 -14.85 -7.14 -10.95
N ILE A 342 -13.94 -6.94 -9.99
CA ILE A 342 -12.50 -7.08 -10.22
C ILE A 342 -12.16 -8.51 -10.71
N ARG A 343 -12.71 -9.53 -10.04
CA ARG A 343 -12.53 -10.94 -10.44
C ARG A 343 -13.01 -11.16 -11.87
N ASP A 344 -14.19 -10.67 -12.20
CA ASP A 344 -14.80 -10.89 -13.52
C ASP A 344 -14.02 -10.15 -14.64
N ILE A 345 -13.50 -8.94 -14.38
CA ILE A 345 -12.66 -8.19 -15.33
C ILE A 345 -11.33 -8.92 -15.57
N ILE A 346 -10.67 -9.41 -14.52
CA ILE A 346 -9.41 -10.17 -14.65
C ILE A 346 -9.63 -11.44 -15.48
N ALA A 347 -10.68 -12.21 -15.18
CA ALA A 347 -11.01 -13.41 -15.93
C ALA A 347 -11.28 -13.10 -17.42
N SER A 348 -12.08 -12.06 -17.69
CA SER A 348 -12.42 -11.66 -19.05
C SER A 348 -11.20 -11.16 -19.83
N ARG A 349 -10.29 -10.43 -19.18
CA ARG A 349 -9.02 -10.00 -19.81
C ARG A 349 -8.15 -11.19 -20.20
N LEU A 350 -8.06 -12.20 -19.33
CA LEU A 350 -7.30 -13.42 -19.64
C LEU A 350 -7.91 -14.20 -20.81
N ALA A 351 -9.24 -14.28 -20.89
CA ALA A 351 -9.94 -14.90 -22.02
C ALA A 351 -9.71 -14.15 -23.35
N ASP A 352 -9.73 -12.81 -23.29
CA ASP A 352 -9.46 -11.93 -24.44
C ASP A 352 -8.04 -12.12 -24.99
N LEU A 353 -7.03 -12.17 -24.11
CA LEU A 353 -5.64 -12.42 -24.51
C LEU A 353 -5.44 -13.79 -25.16
N ASN A 354 -6.09 -14.84 -24.65
CA ASN A 354 -6.00 -16.17 -25.25
C ASN A 354 -6.61 -16.20 -26.66
N SER A 355 -7.74 -15.53 -26.86
CA SER A 355 -8.45 -15.45 -28.14
C SER A 355 -7.70 -14.67 -29.22
N HIS A 356 -6.79 -13.78 -28.84
CA HIS A 356 -5.93 -13.03 -29.77
C HIS A 356 -4.60 -13.73 -30.06
N GLY A 357 -4.08 -14.52 -29.10
CA GLY A 357 -2.89 -15.35 -29.30
C GLY A 357 -3.13 -16.47 -30.32
N GLU A 358 -4.30 -17.12 -30.29
CA GLU A 358 -4.66 -18.21 -31.23
C GLU A 358 -4.91 -17.73 -32.67
N ARG A 359 -5.08 -16.42 -32.90
CA ARG A 359 -5.29 -15.83 -34.24
C ARG A 359 -4.00 -15.37 -34.93
N GLN A 360 -2.87 -15.42 -34.23
CA GLN A 360 -1.56 -15.00 -34.75
C GLN A 360 -0.52 -16.13 -34.85
N SER A 361 -0.84 -17.32 -34.34
CA SER A 361 -0.14 -18.60 -34.57
C SER A 361 -0.79 -19.37 -35.71
#